data_AF-A0A960YLZ1-F1
#
_entry.id   AF-A0A960YLZ1-F1
#
_cell.length_a   1.000
_cell.length_b   1.000
_cell.length_c   1.000
_cell.angle_alpha   90.00
_cell.angle_beta   90.00
_cell.angle_gamma   90.00
#
_symmetry.space_group_name_H-M   'P 1'
#
loop_
_entity.id
_entity.type
_entity.pdbx_description
1 polymer ?
#
loop_
_entity_poly.entity_id
_entity_poly.type
_entity_poly.pdbx_seq_one_letter_code
_entity_poly.pdbx_strand_id
1 'polypeptide(L)'
;MLKFSLTYDLVRKTKMVDLARILREAKRVRLKDVRIYDILGEIQHGNGNGQGLYLLFGPKGELYYVGKCVGSSFIEKIPEQFKFQDSSRQTTLLYSIQKKDGFGKPQNRDEYIKGALRIMENFDLLLIHFGPEDSTEVAPVESLMRRTLQPLLNEIYGRTDVRGSTVQEWVKAFRVRAAKLSASTGRSR
;
A
#
# COMPACT_ATOMS: atom_id res chain seq x y z
N MET A 1 3.57 -8.66 -21.33
CA MET A 1 3.08 -7.67 -20.34
C MET A 1 2.94 -8.37 -19.00
N LEU A 2 3.55 -7.83 -17.95
CA LEU A 2 3.51 -8.41 -16.61
C LEU A 2 2.20 -8.02 -15.92
N LYS A 3 1.37 -9.00 -15.56
CA LYS A 3 0.20 -8.77 -14.71
C LYS A 3 0.60 -8.90 -13.24
N PHE A 4 0.49 -7.81 -12.47
CA PHE A 4 0.85 -7.76 -11.05
C PHE A 4 -0.07 -6.82 -10.27
N SER A 5 -1.34 -6.80 -10.67
CA SER A 5 -2.35 -5.98 -10.05
C SER A 5 -3.68 -6.70 -9.84
N LEU A 6 -4.45 -6.17 -8.90
CA LEU A 6 -5.85 -6.49 -8.67
C LEU A 6 -6.70 -5.25 -8.94
N THR A 7 -7.96 -5.44 -9.30
CA THR A 7 -8.94 -4.35 -9.35
C THR A 7 -9.60 -4.18 -7.98
N TYR A 8 -9.94 -2.95 -7.63
CA TYR A 8 -10.71 -2.68 -6.42
C TYR A 8 -12.07 -3.36 -6.46
N ASP A 9 -12.65 -3.55 -7.65
CA ASP A 9 -13.89 -4.30 -7.85
C ASP A 9 -13.87 -5.72 -7.27
N LEU A 10 -12.73 -6.41 -7.41
CA LEU A 10 -12.51 -7.71 -6.78
C LEU A 10 -12.38 -7.57 -5.25
N VAL A 11 -11.57 -6.59 -4.81
CA VAL A 11 -11.28 -6.36 -3.40
C VAL A 11 -12.54 -5.98 -2.62
N ARG A 12 -13.37 -5.06 -3.13
CA ARG A 12 -14.56 -4.54 -2.46
C ARG A 12 -15.62 -5.61 -2.17
N LYS A 13 -15.72 -6.62 -3.04
CA LYS A 13 -16.64 -7.77 -2.93
C LYS A 13 -16.07 -8.91 -2.09
N THR A 14 -14.79 -8.87 -1.78
CA THR A 14 -14.10 -9.93 -1.02
C THR A 14 -14.43 -9.81 0.47
N LYS A 15 -14.72 -10.95 1.12
CA LYS A 15 -14.83 -11.02 2.58
C LYS A 15 -13.46 -10.79 3.20
N MET A 16 -13.42 -10.07 4.32
CA MET A 16 -12.14 -9.71 4.95
C MET A 16 -11.29 -10.92 5.36
N VAL A 17 -11.93 -12.03 5.72
CA VAL A 17 -11.25 -13.29 6.04
C VAL A 17 -10.54 -13.91 4.84
N ASP A 18 -11.03 -13.67 3.63
CA ASP A 18 -10.49 -14.19 2.39
C ASP A 18 -9.46 -13.25 1.75
N LEU A 19 -9.45 -11.97 2.13
CA LEU A 19 -8.54 -10.97 1.56
C LEU A 19 -7.07 -11.38 1.72
N ALA A 20 -6.69 -11.88 2.90
CA ALA A 20 -5.32 -12.34 3.13
C ALA A 20 -4.93 -13.51 2.21
N ARG A 21 -5.88 -14.39 1.88
CA ARG A 21 -5.68 -15.50 0.95
C ARG A 21 -5.52 -15.00 -0.48
N ILE A 22 -6.41 -14.12 -0.94
CA ILE A 22 -6.31 -13.51 -2.28
C ILE A 22 -4.98 -12.80 -2.48
N LEU A 23 -4.53 -12.01 -1.50
CA LEU A 23 -3.25 -11.30 -1.60
C LEU A 23 -2.04 -12.24 -1.61
N ARG A 24 -2.15 -13.41 -0.99
CA ARG A 24 -1.11 -14.46 -1.02
C ARG A 24 -1.01 -15.13 -2.37
N GLU A 25 -2.14 -15.39 -3.01
CA GLU A 25 -2.25 -16.05 -4.31
C GLU A 25 -2.07 -15.09 -5.50
N ALA A 26 -2.23 -13.78 -5.27
CA ALA A 26 -2.08 -12.76 -6.30
C ALA A 26 -0.68 -12.77 -6.90
N LYS A 27 -0.60 -12.67 -8.23
CA LYS A 27 0.67 -12.52 -8.95
C LYS A 27 1.31 -11.18 -8.57
N ARG A 28 2.60 -11.22 -8.27
CA ARG A 28 3.42 -10.07 -7.90
C ARG A 28 4.57 -9.94 -8.89
N VAL A 29 5.23 -8.80 -8.87
CA VAL A 29 6.42 -8.55 -9.68
C VAL A 29 7.55 -8.09 -8.78
N ARG A 30 8.77 -8.52 -9.07
CA ARG A 30 9.95 -8.03 -8.37
C ARG A 30 10.15 -6.55 -8.69
N LEU A 31 10.43 -5.72 -7.68
CA LEU A 31 10.59 -4.28 -7.87
C LEU A 31 11.62 -3.91 -8.95
N LYS A 32 12.76 -4.62 -9.03
CA LYS A 32 13.79 -4.38 -10.06
C LYS A 32 13.30 -4.59 -11.50
N ASP A 33 12.26 -5.39 -11.68
CA ASP A 33 11.72 -5.77 -13.00
C ASP A 33 10.57 -4.85 -13.44
N VAL A 34 10.12 -3.93 -12.56
CA VAL A 34 9.02 -3.00 -12.84
C VAL A 34 9.50 -1.87 -13.74
N ARG A 35 8.91 -1.76 -14.92
CA ARG A 35 9.12 -0.61 -15.83
C ARG A 35 7.91 0.32 -15.77
N ILE A 36 8.13 1.60 -16.07
CA ILE A 36 7.04 2.59 -16.18
C ILE A 36 5.99 2.11 -17.19
N TYR A 37 6.43 1.51 -18.31
CA TYR A 37 5.54 0.94 -19.32
C TYR A 37 4.62 -0.15 -18.74
N ASP A 38 5.14 -1.05 -17.90
CA ASP A 38 4.33 -2.10 -17.29
C ASP A 38 3.29 -1.51 -16.31
N ILE A 39 3.66 -0.47 -15.55
CA ILE A 39 2.70 0.26 -14.69
C ILE A 39 1.60 0.91 -15.53
N LEU A 40 1.95 1.58 -16.64
CA LEU A 40 0.96 2.19 -17.54
C LEU A 40 0.02 1.14 -18.15
N GLY A 41 0.55 -0.02 -18.52
CA GLY A 41 -0.26 -1.16 -18.98
C GLY A 41 -1.26 -1.63 -17.93
N GLU A 42 -0.82 -1.83 -16.68
CA GLU A 42 -1.72 -2.22 -15.58
C GLU A 42 -2.76 -1.14 -15.29
N ILE A 43 -2.41 0.16 -15.37
CA ILE A 43 -3.35 1.28 -15.25
C ILE A 43 -4.42 1.22 -16.34
N GLN A 44 -4.01 1.01 -17.59
CA GLN A 44 -4.92 0.89 -18.73
C GLN A 44 -5.88 -0.29 -18.57
N HIS A 45 -5.39 -1.44 -18.09
CA HIS A 45 -6.23 -2.62 -17.87
C HIS A 45 -7.14 -2.52 -16.64
N GLY A 46 -6.73 -1.76 -15.63
CA GLY A 46 -7.50 -1.54 -14.41
C GLY A 46 -8.60 -0.48 -14.53
N ASN A 47 -8.77 0.16 -15.70
CA ASN A 47 -9.63 1.34 -15.90
C ASN A 47 -9.38 2.45 -14.88
N GLY A 48 -8.13 2.57 -14.40
CA GLY A 48 -7.75 3.51 -13.35
C GLY A 48 -7.04 4.74 -13.89
N ASN A 49 -6.84 5.74 -13.04
CA ASN A 49 -5.99 6.91 -13.28
C ASN A 49 -4.60 6.75 -12.62
N GLY A 50 -4.21 5.53 -12.25
CA GLY A 50 -2.99 5.26 -11.49
C GLY A 50 -3.10 5.49 -9.99
N GLN A 51 -4.30 5.77 -9.47
CA GLN A 51 -4.56 5.81 -8.03
C GLN A 51 -4.92 4.44 -7.47
N GLY A 52 -4.67 4.27 -6.17
CA GLY A 52 -4.99 3.04 -5.47
C GLY A 52 -3.96 2.69 -4.41
N LEU A 53 -3.73 1.40 -4.21
CA LEU A 53 -2.81 0.88 -3.19
C LEU A 53 -1.63 0.17 -3.81
N TYR A 54 -0.47 0.30 -3.18
CA TYR A 54 0.71 -0.50 -3.49
C TYR A 54 1.12 -1.29 -2.25
N LEU A 55 1.39 -2.57 -2.44
CA LEU A 55 1.77 -3.49 -1.38
C LEU A 55 3.18 -3.99 -1.65
N LEU A 56 4.04 -3.93 -0.64
CA LEU A 56 5.39 -4.47 -0.68
C LEU A 56 5.47 -5.75 0.12
N PHE A 57 6.03 -6.78 -0.50
CA PHE A 57 6.27 -8.08 0.12
C PHE A 57 7.76 -8.36 0.20
N GLY A 58 8.19 -8.89 1.34
CA GLY A 58 9.57 -9.27 1.58
C GLY A 58 9.95 -10.56 0.85
N PRO A 59 11.23 -10.98 0.98
CA PRO A 59 11.77 -12.14 0.28
C PRO A 59 11.14 -13.47 0.69
N LYS A 60 10.47 -13.55 1.84
CA LYS A 60 9.74 -14.74 2.31
C LYS A 60 8.23 -14.64 2.02
N GLY A 61 7.80 -13.64 1.25
CA GLY A 61 6.41 -13.41 0.87
C GLY A 61 5.56 -12.72 1.93
N GLU A 62 6.16 -12.29 3.04
CA GLU A 62 5.52 -11.56 4.13
C GLU A 62 5.19 -10.12 3.73
N LEU A 63 4.04 -9.61 4.17
CA LEU A 63 3.60 -8.26 3.84
C LEU A 63 4.35 -7.23 4.68
N TYR A 64 5.22 -6.45 4.04
CA TYR A 64 6.00 -5.42 4.71
C TYR A 64 5.23 -4.12 4.87
N TYR A 65 4.57 -3.70 3.81
CA TYR A 65 3.99 -2.37 3.75
C TYR A 65 2.77 -2.31 2.84
N VAL A 66 1.78 -1.54 3.28
CA VAL A 66 0.66 -1.09 2.47
C VAL A 66 0.74 0.42 2.36
N GLY A 67 0.88 0.93 1.13
CA GLY A 67 0.88 2.34 0.83
C GLY A 67 -0.29 2.72 -0.09
N LYS A 68 -0.58 4.03 -0.14
CA LYS A 68 -1.64 4.58 -0.97
C LYS A 68 -1.13 5.67 -1.92
N CYS A 69 -1.76 5.75 -3.07
CA CYS A 69 -1.60 6.79 -4.07
C CYS A 69 -2.94 7.53 -4.18
N VAL A 70 -3.04 8.67 -3.48
CA VAL A 70 -4.19 9.58 -3.51
C VAL A 70 -3.66 10.94 -3.92
N GLY A 71 -4.22 11.55 -4.97
CA GLY A 71 -3.70 12.81 -5.54
C GLY A 71 -2.34 12.69 -6.24
N SER A 72 -1.86 11.45 -6.45
CA SER A 72 -0.66 11.09 -7.20
C SER A 72 -0.85 9.71 -7.81
N SER A 73 -0.06 9.37 -8.82
CA SER A 73 -0.09 8.05 -9.46
C SER A 73 0.94 7.08 -8.89
N PHE A 74 0.80 5.78 -9.16
CA PHE A 74 1.82 4.76 -8.86
C PHE A 74 3.21 5.12 -9.40
N ILE A 75 3.26 5.76 -10.58
CA ILE A 75 4.50 6.15 -11.26
C ILE A 75 5.27 7.21 -10.47
N GLU A 76 4.55 8.08 -9.75
CA GLU A 76 5.16 9.12 -8.91
C GLU A 76 5.47 8.58 -7.51
N LYS A 77 4.50 7.88 -6.90
CA LYS A 77 4.55 7.54 -5.47
C LYS A 77 5.52 6.41 -5.15
N ILE A 78 5.68 5.43 -6.05
CA ILE A 78 6.58 4.28 -5.82
C ILE A 78 8.04 4.74 -5.84
N PRO A 79 8.54 5.46 -6.87
CA PRO A 79 9.91 5.99 -6.85
C PRO A 79 10.18 6.94 -5.68
N GLU A 80 9.17 7.72 -5.23
CA GLU A 80 9.31 8.61 -4.07
C GLU A 80 9.74 7.86 -2.80
N GLN A 81 9.37 6.58 -2.65
CA GLN A 81 9.80 5.75 -1.51
C GLN A 81 11.31 5.47 -1.51
N PHE A 82 11.95 5.61 -2.67
CA PHE A 82 13.39 5.40 -2.92
C PHE A 82 14.12 6.72 -3.23
N LYS A 83 13.55 7.87 -2.81
CA LYS A 83 14.23 9.16 -2.91
C LYS A 83 15.25 9.32 -1.79
N PHE A 84 16.50 9.59 -2.15
CA PHE A 84 17.52 10.00 -1.19
C PHE A 84 17.23 11.42 -0.70
N GLN A 85 17.36 11.66 0.60
CA GLN A 85 17.20 13.00 1.20
C GLN A 85 18.33 13.24 2.20
N ASP A 86 19.15 14.26 2.03
CA ASP A 86 20.29 14.54 2.93
C ASP A 86 19.89 14.92 4.37
N SER A 87 18.61 15.15 4.64
CA SER A 87 18.16 15.56 5.98
C SER A 87 18.16 14.41 6.99
N SER A 88 18.41 14.73 8.26
CA SER A 88 18.36 13.79 9.38
C SER A 88 16.99 13.10 9.56
N ARG A 89 15.94 13.60 8.89
CA ARG A 89 14.57 13.08 8.83
C ARG A 89 14.30 12.15 7.64
N GLN A 90 15.26 11.30 7.27
CA GLN A 90 14.98 10.15 6.38
C GLN A 90 14.07 9.13 7.08
N THR A 91 12.79 9.45 7.28
CA THR A 91 11.74 8.47 7.60
C THR A 91 11.16 7.94 6.30
N THR A 92 12.01 7.46 5.40
CA THR A 92 11.56 6.80 4.18
C THR A 92 11.23 5.34 4.49
N LEU A 93 10.30 4.77 3.72
CA LEU A 93 9.98 3.35 3.76
C LEU A 93 11.25 2.50 3.63
N LEU A 94 12.18 2.93 2.77
CA LEU A 94 13.49 2.30 2.60
C LEU A 94 14.27 2.18 3.92
N TYR A 95 14.40 3.27 4.69
CA TYR A 95 15.09 3.23 5.97
C TYR A 95 14.39 2.26 6.94
N SER A 96 13.06 2.25 6.95
CA SER A 96 12.29 1.35 7.82
C SER A 96 12.53 -0.13 7.48
N ILE A 97 12.62 -0.45 6.18
CA ILE A 97 12.97 -1.80 5.71
C ILE A 97 14.41 -2.14 6.11
N GLN A 98 15.38 -1.28 5.82
CA GLN A 98 16.79 -1.54 6.14
C GLN A 98 17.04 -1.72 7.64
N LYS A 99 16.41 -0.89 8.48
CA LYS A 99 16.47 -1.01 9.94
C LYS A 99 15.88 -2.34 10.40
N LYS A 100 14.74 -2.75 9.82
CA LYS A 100 14.10 -4.03 10.15
C LYS A 100 14.96 -5.23 9.77
N ASP A 101 15.68 -5.14 8.66
CA ASP A 101 16.62 -6.16 8.21
C ASP A 101 17.97 -6.12 8.96
N GLY A 102 18.16 -5.20 9.91
CA GLY A 102 19.35 -5.12 10.77
C GLY A 102 20.50 -4.24 10.26
N PHE A 103 20.30 -3.46 9.19
CA PHE A 103 21.37 -2.68 8.54
C PHE A 103 21.52 -1.24 9.04
N GLY A 104 20.61 -0.79 9.93
CA GLY A 104 20.67 0.55 10.50
C GLY A 104 20.31 1.66 9.50
N LYS A 105 20.73 2.90 9.82
CA LYS A 105 20.51 4.09 8.98
C LYS A 105 21.70 4.26 8.02
N PRO A 106 21.48 4.48 6.72
CA PRO A 106 22.56 4.84 5.79
C PRO A 106 23.30 6.09 6.27
N GLN A 107 24.64 6.03 6.28
CA GLN A 107 25.49 7.15 6.68
C GLN A 107 25.88 8.05 5.49
N ASN A 108 25.82 7.51 4.27
CA ASN A 108 26.20 8.20 3.05
C ASN A 108 25.33 7.74 1.86
N ARG A 109 25.50 8.42 0.73
CA ARG A 109 24.78 8.13 -0.52
C ARG A 109 25.05 6.71 -1.03
N ASP A 110 26.26 6.19 -0.89
CA ASP A 110 26.61 4.87 -1.43
C ASP A 110 25.95 3.74 -0.64
N GLU A 111 25.93 3.83 0.69
CA GLU A 111 25.18 2.93 1.56
C GLU A 111 23.68 2.98 1.25
N TYR A 112 23.15 4.19 1.02
CA TYR A 112 21.77 4.37 0.61
C TYR A 112 21.45 3.64 -0.69
N ILE A 113 22.27 3.86 -1.74
CA ILE A 113 22.09 3.23 -3.04
C ILE A 113 22.20 1.71 -2.93
N LYS A 114 23.20 1.19 -2.21
CA LYS A 114 23.35 -0.27 -1.98
C LYS A 114 22.12 -0.86 -1.29
N GLY A 115 21.59 -0.19 -0.27
CA GLY A 115 20.38 -0.64 0.40
C GLY A 115 19.12 -0.53 -0.46
N ALA A 116 19.00 0.51 -1.29
CA ALA A 116 17.92 0.66 -2.28
C ALA A 116 17.92 -0.46 -3.32
N LEU A 117 19.08 -0.72 -3.93
CA LEU A 117 19.26 -1.80 -4.91
C LEU A 117 18.91 -3.16 -4.29
N ARG A 118 19.42 -3.44 -3.09
CA ARG A 118 19.09 -4.69 -2.38
C ARG A 118 17.59 -4.85 -2.18
N ILE A 119 16.88 -3.80 -1.78
CA ILE A 119 15.42 -3.87 -1.59
C ILE A 119 14.72 -4.11 -2.93
N MET A 120 15.10 -3.38 -3.98
CA MET A 120 14.56 -3.61 -5.33
C MET A 120 14.78 -5.04 -5.83
N GLU A 121 15.92 -5.63 -5.50
CA GLU A 121 16.28 -7.00 -5.87
C GLU A 121 15.55 -8.08 -5.08
N ASN A 122 15.03 -7.77 -3.90
CA ASN A 122 14.50 -8.76 -2.95
C ASN A 122 13.00 -8.63 -2.66
N PHE A 123 12.37 -7.50 -3.02
CA PHE A 123 10.98 -7.22 -2.65
C PHE A 123 10.04 -7.26 -3.85
N ASP A 124 8.88 -7.87 -3.64
CA ASP A 124 7.82 -7.91 -4.64
C ASP A 124 6.81 -6.79 -4.42
N LEU A 125 6.25 -6.31 -5.53
CA LEU A 125 5.21 -5.30 -5.62
C LEU A 125 3.90 -5.93 -6.10
N LEU A 126 2.80 -5.52 -5.49
CA LEU A 126 1.43 -5.75 -5.96
C LEU A 126 0.67 -4.43 -5.98
N LEU A 127 -0.05 -4.15 -7.05
CA LEU A 127 -0.92 -2.98 -7.16
C LEU A 127 -2.39 -3.34 -6.95
N ILE A 128 -3.16 -2.42 -6.39
CA ILE A 128 -4.63 -2.49 -6.36
C ILE A 128 -5.16 -1.21 -7.01
N HIS A 129 -5.75 -1.35 -8.20
CA HIS A 129 -6.28 -0.23 -8.97
C HIS A 129 -7.67 0.16 -8.50
N PHE A 130 -7.88 1.45 -8.33
CA PHE A 130 -9.19 2.02 -8.05
C PHE A 130 -9.69 2.74 -9.29
N GLY A 131 -10.97 2.58 -9.60
CA GLY A 131 -11.65 3.40 -10.60
C GLY A 131 -11.68 4.86 -10.14
N PRO A 132 -11.77 5.84 -11.06
CA PRO A 132 -11.88 7.26 -10.71
C PRO A 132 -12.98 7.56 -9.67
N GLU A 133 -14.12 6.87 -9.78
CA GLU A 133 -15.26 6.95 -8.88
C GLU A 133 -14.98 6.43 -7.46
N ASP A 134 -14.01 5.52 -7.32
CA ASP A 134 -13.65 4.86 -6.06
C ASP A 134 -12.46 5.56 -5.36
N SER A 135 -11.93 6.65 -5.92
CA SER A 135 -10.77 7.39 -5.36
C SER A 135 -10.93 7.76 -3.88
N THR A 136 -12.16 8.05 -3.46
CA THR A 136 -12.51 8.38 -2.06
C THR A 136 -12.44 7.17 -1.12
N GLU A 137 -12.36 5.94 -1.64
CA GLU A 137 -12.29 4.68 -0.88
C GLU A 137 -10.86 4.21 -0.64
N VAL A 138 -9.88 4.74 -1.39
CA VAL A 138 -8.46 4.37 -1.26
C VAL A 138 -7.96 4.48 0.18
N ALA A 139 -8.19 5.62 0.84
CA ALA A 139 -7.71 5.83 2.21
C ALA A 139 -8.43 4.96 3.26
N PRO A 140 -9.78 4.83 3.27
CA PRO A 140 -10.47 3.85 4.10
C PRO A 140 -9.97 2.42 3.92
N VAL A 141 -9.78 1.97 2.68
CA VAL A 141 -9.33 0.60 2.38
C VAL A 141 -7.89 0.38 2.83
N GLU A 142 -7.00 1.35 2.64
CA GLU A 142 -5.64 1.31 3.18
C GLU A 142 -5.64 1.13 4.71
N SER A 143 -6.45 1.91 5.41
CA SER A 143 -6.58 1.80 6.87
C SER A 143 -7.10 0.42 7.30
N LEU A 144 -8.09 -0.10 6.58
CA LEU A 144 -8.64 -1.44 6.81
C LEU A 144 -7.58 -2.52 6.62
N MET A 145 -6.84 -2.48 5.50
CA MET A 145 -5.79 -3.44 5.20
C MET A 145 -4.68 -3.42 6.24
N ARG A 146 -4.27 -2.23 6.72
CA ARG A 146 -3.30 -2.12 7.82
C ARG A 146 -3.78 -2.75 9.11
N ARG A 147 -5.04 -2.48 9.50
CA ARG A 147 -5.64 -3.01 10.73
C ARG A 147 -5.85 -4.53 10.68
N THR A 148 -6.03 -5.10 9.50
CA THR A 148 -6.41 -6.51 9.35
C THR A 148 -5.24 -7.41 8.96
N LEU A 149 -4.40 -6.96 8.04
CA LEU A 149 -3.25 -7.70 7.55
C LEU A 149 -2.00 -7.50 8.40
N GLN A 150 -1.99 -6.47 9.25
CA GLN A 150 -0.90 -6.16 10.18
C GLN A 150 0.49 -6.16 9.50
N PRO A 151 0.66 -5.36 8.43
CA PRO A 151 1.92 -5.28 7.70
C PRO A 151 3.06 -4.85 8.62
N LEU A 152 4.26 -5.38 8.36
CA LEU A 152 5.39 -5.33 9.27
C LEU A 152 5.97 -3.95 9.57
N LEU A 153 5.69 -2.94 8.74
CA LEU A 153 6.26 -1.58 8.84
C LEU A 153 5.22 -0.47 8.96
N ASN A 154 3.94 -0.71 8.70
CA ASN A 154 2.96 0.34 8.96
C ASN A 154 2.69 0.43 10.47
N GLU A 155 2.57 1.65 10.99
CA GLU A 155 2.02 1.84 12.34
C GLU A 155 0.56 1.37 12.40
N ILE A 156 0.18 0.71 13.48
CA ILE A 156 -1.14 0.09 13.61
C ILE A 156 -1.87 0.71 14.79
N TYR A 157 -2.92 1.47 14.50
CA TYR A 157 -3.78 2.07 15.52
C TYR A 157 -4.99 1.15 15.75
N GLY A 158 -4.80 0.19 16.66
CA GLY A 158 -5.82 -0.77 17.08
C GLY A 158 -6.03 -1.97 16.15
N ARG A 159 -6.60 -3.05 16.69
CA ARG A 159 -7.11 -4.17 15.91
C ARG A 159 -8.59 -3.98 15.66
N THR A 160 -9.05 -4.43 14.50
CA THR A 160 -10.49 -4.41 14.18
C THR A 160 -10.90 -5.84 13.84
N ASP A 161 -11.83 -6.38 14.62
CA ASP A 161 -12.50 -7.61 14.25
C ASP A 161 -13.49 -7.28 13.11
N VAL A 162 -13.27 -7.90 11.96
CA VAL A 162 -14.02 -7.69 10.72
C VAL A 162 -14.51 -9.01 10.14
N ARG A 163 -14.57 -10.07 10.96
CA ARG A 163 -15.02 -11.40 10.51
C ARG A 163 -16.42 -11.31 9.91
N GLY A 164 -16.58 -11.88 8.71
CA GLY A 164 -17.86 -12.02 8.04
C GLY A 164 -18.27 -10.86 7.11
N SER A 165 -17.73 -9.65 7.29
CA SER A 165 -18.00 -8.52 6.40
C SER A 165 -17.12 -8.52 5.15
N THR A 166 -17.67 -7.99 4.06
CA THR A 166 -16.91 -7.57 2.88
C THR A 166 -16.16 -6.27 3.14
N VAL A 167 -15.14 -5.98 2.32
CA VAL A 167 -14.43 -4.68 2.34
C VAL A 167 -15.42 -3.52 2.21
N GLN A 168 -16.37 -3.61 1.27
CA GLN A 168 -17.33 -2.53 1.01
C GLN A 168 -18.25 -2.25 2.21
N GLU A 169 -18.78 -3.30 2.85
CA GLU A 169 -19.63 -3.16 4.04
C GLU A 169 -18.88 -2.46 5.18
N TRP A 170 -17.60 -2.81 5.36
CA TRP A 170 -16.77 -2.16 6.36
C TRP A 170 -16.52 -0.69 6.02
N VAL A 171 -16.13 -0.37 4.78
CA VAL A 171 -15.87 1.01 4.34
C VAL A 171 -17.11 1.88 4.53
N LYS A 172 -18.29 1.37 4.19
CA LYS A 172 -19.57 2.06 4.42
C LYS A 172 -19.81 2.33 5.91
N ALA A 173 -19.64 1.34 6.77
CA ALA A 173 -19.80 1.49 8.21
C ALA A 173 -18.79 2.49 8.82
N PHE A 174 -17.53 2.44 8.36
CA PHE A 174 -16.48 3.36 8.78
C PHE A 174 -16.83 4.81 8.44
N ARG A 175 -17.29 5.07 7.21
CA ARG A 175 -17.71 6.41 6.77
C ARG A 175 -18.86 6.97 7.60
N VAL A 176 -19.88 6.16 7.89
CA VAL A 176 -20.99 6.58 8.75
C VAL A 176 -20.52 6.95 10.15
N ARG A 177 -19.60 6.16 10.75
CA ARG A 177 -19.03 6.47 12.06
C ARG A 177 -18.19 7.75 12.04
N ALA A 178 -17.34 7.92 11.03
CA ALA A 178 -16.51 9.11 10.86
C ALA A 178 -17.37 10.38 10.72
N ALA A 179 -18.44 10.32 9.91
CA ALA A 179 -19.37 11.44 9.75
C ALA A 179 -20.13 11.81 11.04
N LYS A 180 -20.53 10.80 11.83
CA LYS A 180 -21.15 11.03 13.15
C LYS A 180 -20.18 11.71 14.13
N LEU A 181 -18.92 11.27 14.15
CA LEU A 181 -17.88 11.86 15.00
C LEU A 181 -17.62 13.33 14.61
N SER A 182 -17.45 13.62 13.32
CA SER A 182 -17.24 15.00 12.85
C SER A 182 -18.42 15.93 13.16
N ALA A 183 -19.66 15.43 13.04
CA ALA A 183 -20.86 16.20 13.37
C ALA A 183 -20.98 16.49 14.88
N SER A 184 -20.51 15.58 15.74
CA SER A 184 -20.53 15.77 17.19
C SER A 184 -19.50 16.80 17.68
N THR A 185 -18.31 16.82 17.07
CA THR A 185 -17.25 17.81 17.36
C THR A 185 -17.52 19.18 16.78
N GLY A 186 -18.38 19.28 15.75
CA GLY A 186 -18.79 20.56 15.14
C GLY A 186 -19.87 21.32 15.91
N ARG A 187 -20.55 20.67 16.87
CA ARG A 187 -21.55 21.30 17.76
C ARG A 187 -20.95 21.84 19.07
N SER A 188 -19.65 21.67 19.27
CA SER A 188 -18.92 22.09 20.48
C SER A 188 -18.13 23.39 20.30
N ARG A 189 -18.41 24.16 19.24
CA ARG A 189 -17.80 25.47 18.96
C ARG A 189 -18.86 26.54 18.86
#